data_AF-A0A9P3MD52-F1
#
_entry.id   AF-A0A9P3MD52-F1
#
_cell.length_a   1.000
_cell.length_b   1.000
_cell.length_c   1.000
_cell.angle_alpha   90.00
_cell.angle_beta   90.00
_cell.angle_gamma   90.00
#
_symmetry.space_group_name_H-M   'P 1'
#
loop_
_entity.id
_entity.type
_entity.pdbx_description
1 polymer ?
#
loop_
_entity_poly.entity_id
_entity_poly.type
_entity_poly.pdbx_seq_one_letter_code
_entity_poly.pdbx_strand_id
1 'polypeptide(L)'
;MNVEAILRRHPSKKLRRVLEDPSAFRFQVLVSEVTTNASGQPCLRRHGYRVDHEYFYPASAIKLCAAVAALQKLTEYRAQGMRMSLHSPLSLLPLYSGDKEQSSDASNLNGGHITLAHEIRKMFLVSDNTAYNRLYAFIGQRRLNQAMHSLGLRSAHLSHRLSLELSPLENRSCEPIQVGSTAEAGEGSFCFAPKHSLGLRSAHLSHRLSLELSPLENRSCEPIQVGSTAEAGEGSFCFAPKCSSEEVPPVHGVKGLLVGGAYIDADGTKVNSPMDFSSKNRLTLVDLQNLLILLMRPDIQLPGCAPVKMDEGHRLLLLEAMRQYPRESRSPKYAGKEYTDDYCKFFLPGLCRVRYKEALRVFNKIGQAFGFTIDNSYVLDIETGREFFLSLALYTNANGCLNDDKYEYDLAYDVAADVAEAVARALWDNSSRSQDLDGVVATTSDDASADVAADVAADVAADVTADVADAAANSLCSEKGLPDSLACLSLKGASNPTLPATSATAAVPATAAVPATSASPAIPGSSDKAQHSRLEQELSKALLPVYSFFVDE
;
A
#
# COMPACT_ATOMS: atom_id res chain seq x y z
N MET A 1 6.99 13.70 21.18
CA MET A 1 6.66 12.70 22.22
C MET A 1 7.78 11.67 22.33
N ASN A 2 8.14 11.21 23.54
CA ASN A 2 9.05 10.08 23.73
C ASN A 2 8.20 8.78 23.90
N VAL A 3 8.18 7.93 22.87
CA VAL A 3 7.34 6.71 22.84
C VAL A 3 7.71 5.77 23.98
N GLU A 4 9.00 5.52 24.21
CA GLU A 4 9.42 4.61 25.28
C GLU A 4 8.95 5.11 26.66
N ALA A 5 9.12 6.40 26.93
CA ALA A 5 8.73 6.98 28.21
C ALA A 5 7.21 6.86 28.47
N ILE A 6 6.36 7.05 27.45
CA ILE A 6 4.90 6.91 27.63
C ILE A 6 4.53 5.44 27.86
N LEU A 7 5.16 4.50 27.15
CA LEU A 7 4.87 3.08 27.28
C LEU A 7 5.31 2.55 28.65
N ARG A 8 6.47 2.98 29.15
CA ARG A 8 6.98 2.60 30.49
C ARG A 8 6.14 3.15 31.64
N ARG A 9 5.44 4.29 31.44
CA ARG A 9 4.53 4.87 32.45
C ARG A 9 3.19 4.13 32.54
N HIS A 10 2.82 3.36 31.53
CA HIS A 10 1.56 2.61 31.53
C HIS A 10 1.58 1.54 32.66
N PRO A 11 0.48 1.38 33.43
CA PRO A 11 0.48 0.50 34.62
C PRO A 11 0.45 -1.01 34.29
N SER A 12 0.19 -1.39 33.04
CA SER A 12 0.06 -2.78 32.62
C SER A 12 1.34 -3.60 32.83
N LYS A 13 1.21 -4.70 33.58
CA LYS A 13 2.28 -5.69 33.76
C LYS A 13 2.62 -6.43 32.47
N LYS A 14 1.64 -6.62 31.58
CA LYS A 14 1.82 -7.30 30.28
C LYS A 14 2.70 -6.47 29.35
N LEU A 15 2.40 -5.18 29.21
CA LEU A 15 3.23 -4.24 28.46
C LEU A 15 4.63 -4.09 29.09
N ARG A 16 4.71 -4.03 30.43
CA ARG A 16 6.01 -3.98 31.13
C ARG A 16 6.90 -5.19 30.80
N ARG A 17 6.34 -6.41 30.83
CA ARG A 17 7.06 -7.63 30.46
C ARG A 17 7.66 -7.55 29.05
N VAL A 18 6.93 -6.98 28.09
CA VAL A 18 7.44 -6.79 26.71
C VAL A 18 8.56 -5.74 26.66
N LEU A 19 8.45 -4.67 27.44
CA LEU A 19 9.44 -3.59 27.51
C LEU A 19 10.72 -3.95 28.28
N GLU A 20 10.71 -5.03 29.07
CA GLU A 20 11.88 -5.58 29.75
C GLU A 20 12.82 -6.32 28.78
N ASP A 21 12.27 -7.02 27.77
CA ASP A 21 13.04 -7.64 26.69
C ASP A 21 12.42 -7.37 25.31
N PRO A 22 12.48 -6.12 24.82
CA PRO A 22 11.82 -5.74 23.57
C PRO A 22 12.42 -6.44 22.34
N SER A 23 13.63 -7.00 22.45
CA SER A 23 14.27 -7.71 21.33
C SER A 23 13.72 -9.13 21.17
N ALA A 24 13.48 -9.86 22.28
CA ALA A 24 12.84 -11.17 22.22
C ALA A 24 11.43 -11.10 21.64
N PHE A 25 10.69 -10.04 21.98
CA PHE A 25 9.36 -9.78 21.45
C PHE A 25 9.35 -9.04 20.10
N ARG A 26 10.53 -8.69 19.54
CA ARG A 26 10.66 -7.87 18.32
C ARG A 26 9.73 -6.66 18.31
N PHE A 27 9.60 -6.02 19.47
CA PHE A 27 8.55 -5.05 19.74
C PHE A 27 8.93 -3.69 19.17
N GLN A 28 8.08 -3.19 18.27
CA GLN A 28 8.29 -1.95 17.53
C GLN A 28 7.00 -1.13 17.52
N VAL A 29 7.12 0.19 17.69
CA VAL A 29 5.98 1.11 17.67
C VAL A 29 6.35 2.36 16.90
N LEU A 30 5.49 2.78 15.97
CA LEU A 30 5.61 4.02 15.21
C LEU A 30 4.33 4.85 15.37
N VAL A 31 4.48 6.08 15.84
CA VAL A 31 3.41 7.07 15.97
C VAL A 31 3.71 8.23 15.03
N SER A 32 2.72 8.67 14.24
CA SER A 32 2.81 9.92 13.48
C SER A 32 1.66 10.84 13.88
N GLU A 33 2.02 12.00 14.44
CA GLU A 33 1.09 13.11 14.66
C GLU A 33 0.92 13.89 13.36
N VAL A 34 -0.32 14.25 13.03
CA VAL A 34 -0.58 15.28 12.01
C VAL A 34 -0.40 16.65 12.68
N THR A 35 0.47 17.47 12.09
CA THR A 35 0.71 18.85 12.52
C THR A 35 0.68 19.79 11.31
N THR A 36 0.79 21.10 11.52
CA THR A 36 1.00 22.07 10.44
C THR A 36 2.44 22.58 10.46
N ASN A 37 3.00 22.80 9.26
CA ASN A 37 4.31 23.44 9.12
C ASN A 37 4.18 24.98 9.20
N ALA A 38 5.30 25.69 9.08
CA ALA A 38 5.33 27.15 9.14
C ALA A 38 4.50 27.84 8.03
N SER A 39 4.24 27.18 6.90
CA SER A 39 3.39 27.68 5.82
C SER A 39 1.91 27.30 5.99
N GLY A 40 1.53 26.68 7.11
CA GLY A 40 0.16 26.25 7.39
C GLY A 40 -0.27 24.99 6.64
N GLN A 41 0.66 24.31 5.94
CA GLN A 41 0.38 23.06 5.26
C GLN A 41 0.49 21.87 6.22
N PRO A 42 -0.39 20.86 6.09
CA PRO A 42 -0.29 19.64 6.87
C PRO A 42 1.04 18.91 6.65
N CYS A 43 1.64 18.46 7.74
CA CYS A 43 2.87 17.68 7.78
C CYS A 43 2.82 16.65 8.91
N LEU A 44 3.83 15.78 8.98
CA LEU A 44 3.91 14.76 10.03
C LEU A 44 5.05 15.00 10.99
N ARG A 45 4.78 14.74 12.26
CA ARG A 45 5.79 14.57 13.29
C ARG A 45 5.83 13.11 13.74
N ARG A 46 6.93 12.43 13.48
CA ARG A 46 7.11 11.00 13.79
C ARG A 46 7.79 10.76 15.11
N HIS A 47 7.31 9.76 15.84
CA HIS A 47 7.84 9.29 17.10
C HIS A 47 7.90 7.77 17.06
N GLY A 48 9.06 7.18 17.39
CA GLY A 48 9.28 5.75 17.23
C GLY A 48 9.91 5.09 18.46
N TYR A 49 9.64 3.81 18.63
CA TYR A 49 10.38 2.92 19.51
C TYR A 49 10.81 1.68 18.70
N ARG A 50 12.13 1.50 18.54
CA ARG A 50 12.75 0.38 17.80
C ARG A 50 12.23 0.19 16.37
N VAL A 51 11.76 1.27 15.73
CA VAL A 51 11.16 1.23 14.40
C VAL A 51 12.15 0.65 13.39
N ASP A 52 11.73 -0.40 12.69
CA ASP A 52 12.48 -1.12 11.67
C ASP A 52 13.85 -1.67 12.13
N HIS A 53 14.03 -1.83 13.45
CA HIS A 53 15.29 -2.29 14.03
C HIS A 53 15.60 -3.75 13.71
N GLU A 54 14.58 -4.57 13.50
CA GLU A 54 14.68 -5.93 12.97
C GLU A 54 13.48 -6.30 12.11
N TYR A 55 13.63 -7.38 11.33
CA TYR A 55 12.55 -7.98 10.57
C TYR A 55 11.36 -8.38 11.44
N PHE A 56 10.17 -8.12 10.93
CA PHE A 56 8.93 -8.79 11.31
C PHE A 56 8.24 -9.31 10.06
N TYR A 57 7.49 -10.41 10.18
CA TYR A 57 6.67 -10.91 9.08
C TYR A 57 5.35 -10.12 9.03
N PRO A 58 5.05 -9.35 7.97
CA PRO A 58 3.90 -8.44 7.94
C PRO A 58 2.55 -9.16 7.84
N ALA A 59 2.54 -10.47 7.53
CA ALA A 59 1.33 -11.28 7.43
C ALA A 59 0.22 -10.58 6.63
N SER A 60 -1.03 -10.58 7.11
CA SER A 60 -2.16 -9.95 6.42
C SER A 60 -2.08 -8.42 6.28
N ALA A 61 -1.10 -7.73 6.89
CA ALA A 61 -0.96 -6.28 6.72
C ALA A 61 -0.70 -5.90 5.24
N ILE A 62 -0.05 -6.80 4.47
CA ILE A 62 0.21 -6.62 3.04
C ILE A 62 -1.04 -6.61 2.16
N LYS A 63 -2.22 -6.96 2.68
CA LYS A 63 -3.49 -6.87 1.93
C LYS A 63 -3.84 -5.45 1.54
N LEU A 64 -3.35 -4.45 2.30
CA LEU A 64 -3.48 -3.05 1.91
C LEU A 64 -2.73 -2.77 0.59
N CYS A 65 -1.54 -3.34 0.40
CA CYS A 65 -0.80 -3.23 -0.86
C CYS A 65 -1.59 -3.79 -2.04
N ALA A 66 -2.20 -4.96 -1.87
CA ALA A 66 -3.01 -5.58 -2.93
C ALA A 66 -4.27 -4.78 -3.24
N ALA A 67 -4.99 -4.28 -2.24
CA ALA A 67 -6.15 -3.42 -2.46
C ALA A 67 -5.78 -2.16 -3.27
N VAL A 68 -4.71 -1.46 -2.86
CA VAL A 68 -4.24 -0.26 -3.57
C VAL A 68 -3.83 -0.59 -5.00
N ALA A 69 -3.01 -1.63 -5.20
CA ALA A 69 -2.56 -2.01 -6.54
C ALA A 69 -3.70 -2.48 -7.47
N ALA A 70 -4.71 -3.17 -6.94
CA ALA A 70 -5.91 -3.55 -7.70
C ALA A 70 -6.70 -2.31 -8.15
N LEU A 71 -6.87 -1.33 -7.27
CA LEU A 71 -7.58 -0.09 -7.58
C LEU A 71 -6.81 0.79 -8.57
N GLN A 72 -5.48 0.88 -8.46
CA GLN A 72 -4.63 1.54 -9.47
C GLN A 72 -4.77 0.86 -10.84
N LYS A 73 -4.75 -0.48 -10.87
CA LYS A 73 -4.94 -1.27 -12.09
C LYS A 73 -6.31 -1.03 -12.72
N LEU A 74 -7.37 -0.97 -11.92
CA LEU A 74 -8.70 -0.61 -12.41
C LEU A 74 -8.72 0.80 -13.01
N THR A 75 -8.12 1.79 -12.34
CA THR A 75 -8.02 3.16 -12.87
C THR A 75 -7.27 3.20 -14.20
N GLU A 76 -6.17 2.46 -14.35
CA GLU A 76 -5.43 2.36 -15.61
C GLU A 76 -6.27 1.72 -16.73
N TYR A 77 -6.96 0.61 -16.45
CA TYR A 77 -7.84 -0.02 -17.43
C TYR A 77 -8.98 0.89 -17.88
N ARG A 78 -9.57 1.65 -16.96
CA ARG A 78 -10.58 2.66 -17.31
C ARG A 78 -10.00 3.77 -18.18
N ALA A 79 -8.77 4.21 -17.90
CA ALA A 79 -8.08 5.21 -18.73
C ALA A 79 -7.76 4.68 -20.14
N GLN A 80 -7.63 3.37 -20.32
CA GLN A 80 -7.48 2.69 -21.61
C GLN A 80 -8.81 2.45 -22.35
N GLY A 81 -9.93 2.97 -21.82
CA GLY A 81 -11.25 2.84 -22.44
C GLY A 81 -12.02 1.57 -22.05
N MET A 82 -11.49 0.74 -21.15
CA MET A 82 -12.20 -0.45 -20.69
C MET A 82 -13.36 -0.07 -19.77
N ARG A 83 -14.56 -0.58 -20.08
CA ARG A 83 -15.78 -0.37 -19.28
C ARG A 83 -15.85 -1.33 -18.10
N MET A 84 -14.94 -1.16 -17.14
CA MET A 84 -14.90 -1.94 -15.90
C MET A 84 -15.18 -1.05 -14.69
N SER A 85 -15.90 -1.58 -13.71
CA SER A 85 -16.13 -0.94 -12.41
C SER A 85 -15.72 -1.87 -11.27
N LEU A 86 -15.82 -1.37 -10.02
CA LEU A 86 -15.61 -2.18 -8.83
C LEU A 86 -16.58 -3.34 -8.67
N HIS A 87 -17.74 -3.27 -9.35
CA HIS A 87 -18.83 -4.23 -9.28
C HIS A 87 -18.90 -5.14 -10.52
N SER A 88 -18.02 -4.94 -11.50
CA SER A 88 -17.94 -5.84 -12.65
C SER A 88 -17.62 -7.26 -12.18
N PRO A 89 -18.40 -8.29 -12.60
CA PRO A 89 -18.11 -9.68 -12.30
C PRO A 89 -16.72 -10.09 -12.81
N LEU A 90 -16.01 -10.87 -12.01
CA LEU A 90 -14.71 -11.46 -12.33
C LEU A 90 -14.83 -12.98 -12.36
N SER A 91 -14.26 -13.60 -13.38
CA SER A 91 -13.99 -15.04 -13.43
C SER A 91 -12.49 -15.27 -13.45
N LEU A 92 -11.98 -16.02 -12.46
CA LEU A 92 -10.63 -16.55 -12.47
C LEU A 92 -10.65 -17.89 -13.22
N LEU A 93 -10.00 -17.93 -14.37
CA LEU A 93 -9.97 -19.09 -15.23
C LEU A 93 -8.92 -20.11 -14.76
N PRO A 94 -9.13 -21.40 -15.04
CA PRO A 94 -8.17 -22.46 -14.75
C PRO A 94 -6.76 -22.14 -15.26
N LEU A 95 -5.74 -22.30 -14.40
CA LEU A 95 -4.34 -22.09 -14.76
C LEU A 95 -3.66 -23.41 -15.12
N TYR A 96 -3.91 -24.46 -14.33
CA TYR A 96 -3.39 -25.81 -14.51
C TYR A 96 -4.50 -26.81 -14.85
N SER A 97 -4.08 -27.98 -15.35
CA SER A 97 -5.01 -29.09 -15.62
C SER A 97 -5.66 -29.56 -14.31
N GLY A 98 -6.98 -29.49 -14.24
CA GLY A 98 -7.75 -29.86 -13.04
C GLY A 98 -8.24 -28.66 -12.22
N ASP A 99 -7.74 -27.45 -12.48
CA ASP A 99 -8.29 -26.24 -11.89
C ASP A 99 -9.72 -26.00 -12.39
N LYS A 100 -10.55 -25.40 -11.53
CA LYS A 100 -11.91 -24.98 -11.87
C LYS A 100 -11.98 -23.47 -11.98
N GLU A 101 -12.81 -23.01 -12.89
CA GLU A 101 -13.17 -21.59 -12.95
C GLU A 101 -13.78 -21.15 -11.62
N GLN A 102 -13.38 -19.99 -11.13
CA GLN A 102 -13.99 -19.32 -9.99
C GLN A 102 -14.65 -18.04 -10.47
N SER A 103 -15.97 -18.02 -10.55
CA SER A 103 -16.76 -16.87 -11.00
C SER A 103 -17.78 -16.37 -9.96
N SER A 104 -17.95 -17.13 -8.89
CA SER A 104 -18.95 -16.86 -7.85
C SER A 104 -18.38 -16.92 -6.44
N ASP A 105 -19.06 -16.20 -5.56
CA ASP A 105 -18.82 -16.18 -4.13
C ASP A 105 -20.15 -16.05 -3.39
N ALA A 106 -20.55 -17.13 -2.71
CA ALA A 106 -21.83 -17.19 -1.99
C ALA A 106 -21.95 -16.17 -0.85
N SER A 107 -20.81 -15.64 -0.36
CA SER A 107 -20.83 -14.57 0.65
C SER A 107 -21.21 -13.21 0.05
N ASN A 108 -21.16 -13.06 -1.28
CA ASN A 108 -21.66 -11.87 -1.95
C ASN A 108 -23.18 -11.97 -2.13
N LEU A 109 -23.92 -11.37 -1.20
CA LEU A 109 -25.38 -11.33 -1.25
C LEU A 109 -25.93 -10.42 -2.37
N ASN A 110 -25.06 -9.66 -3.04
CA ASN A 110 -25.41 -8.79 -4.15
C ASN A 110 -25.07 -9.49 -5.48
N GLY A 111 -25.82 -10.54 -5.81
CA GLY A 111 -25.71 -11.27 -7.08
C GLY A 111 -24.72 -12.44 -7.09
N GLY A 112 -23.99 -12.71 -6.01
CA GLY A 112 -23.15 -13.92 -5.90
C GLY A 112 -21.89 -13.93 -6.76
N HIS A 113 -21.55 -12.83 -7.44
CA HIS A 113 -20.36 -12.75 -8.28
C HIS A 113 -19.11 -12.36 -7.48
N ILE A 114 -17.93 -12.81 -7.93
CA ILE A 114 -16.65 -12.26 -7.48
C ILE A 114 -16.51 -10.84 -8.07
N THR A 115 -16.23 -9.85 -7.22
CA THR A 115 -16.03 -8.45 -7.66
C THR A 115 -14.93 -7.79 -6.84
N LEU A 116 -14.25 -6.77 -7.38
CA LEU A 116 -13.20 -6.06 -6.64
C LEU A 116 -13.73 -5.43 -5.35
N ALA A 117 -14.92 -4.81 -5.39
CA ALA A 117 -15.56 -4.25 -4.20
C ALA A 117 -15.76 -5.31 -3.11
N HIS A 118 -16.32 -6.46 -3.48
CA HIS A 118 -16.61 -7.55 -2.53
C HIS A 118 -15.35 -8.12 -1.89
N GLU A 119 -14.34 -8.40 -2.72
CA GLU A 119 -13.07 -8.96 -2.24
C GLU A 119 -12.32 -7.96 -1.33
N ILE A 120 -12.31 -6.66 -1.67
CA ILE A 120 -11.78 -5.61 -0.80
C ILE A 120 -12.48 -5.63 0.56
N ARG A 121 -13.82 -5.64 0.59
CA ARG A 121 -14.57 -5.67 1.86
C ARG A 121 -14.16 -6.85 2.74
N LYS A 122 -14.10 -8.06 2.18
CA LYS A 122 -13.68 -9.27 2.92
C LYS A 122 -12.25 -9.16 3.49
N MET A 123 -11.32 -8.58 2.74
CA MET A 123 -9.94 -8.41 3.20
C MET A 123 -9.81 -7.50 4.41
N PHE A 124 -10.67 -6.49 4.56
CA PHE A 124 -10.56 -5.53 5.67
C PHE A 124 -11.47 -5.85 6.85
N LEU A 125 -12.65 -6.42 6.60
CA LEU A 125 -13.60 -6.76 7.68
C LEU A 125 -13.16 -7.99 8.48
N VAL A 126 -12.73 -9.05 7.80
CA VAL A 126 -12.39 -10.34 8.45
C VAL A 126 -11.04 -10.89 8.03
N SER A 127 -10.24 -10.10 7.31
CA SER A 127 -8.91 -10.51 6.84
C SER A 127 -8.94 -11.82 6.06
N ASP A 128 -9.85 -11.92 5.09
CA ASP A 128 -10.01 -13.11 4.23
C ASP A 128 -8.79 -13.33 3.30
N ASN A 129 -8.24 -14.56 3.28
CA ASN A 129 -7.07 -14.91 2.46
C ASN A 129 -7.43 -15.27 1.02
N THR A 130 -8.59 -15.89 0.80
CA THR A 130 -9.10 -16.21 -0.54
C THR A 130 -9.29 -14.93 -1.35
N ALA A 131 -9.83 -13.89 -0.72
CA ALA A 131 -10.03 -12.58 -1.31
C ALA A 131 -8.72 -11.92 -1.72
N TYR A 132 -7.74 -11.94 -0.83
CA TYR A 132 -6.40 -11.47 -1.14
C TYR A 132 -5.79 -12.24 -2.32
N ASN A 133 -5.91 -13.58 -2.34
CA ASN A 133 -5.34 -14.40 -3.39
C ASN A 133 -6.00 -14.15 -4.76
N ARG A 134 -7.32 -13.87 -4.79
CA ARG A 134 -8.04 -13.46 -6.01
C ARG A 134 -7.58 -12.09 -6.51
N LEU A 135 -7.37 -11.12 -5.61
CA LEU A 135 -6.79 -9.83 -5.99
C LEU A 135 -5.34 -9.98 -6.44
N TYR A 136 -4.56 -10.82 -5.79
CA TYR A 136 -3.19 -11.13 -6.21
C TYR A 136 -3.18 -11.68 -7.65
N ALA A 137 -4.09 -12.59 -7.98
CA ALA A 137 -4.28 -13.09 -9.35
C ALA A 137 -4.68 -11.96 -10.30
N PHE A 138 -5.64 -11.12 -9.91
CA PHE A 138 -6.08 -9.97 -10.70
C PHE A 138 -4.95 -8.99 -10.98
N ILE A 139 -4.07 -8.72 -10.02
CA ILE A 139 -2.99 -7.74 -10.16
C ILE A 139 -1.81 -8.36 -10.93
N GLY A 140 -1.39 -9.55 -10.51
CA GLY A 140 -0.12 -10.19 -10.86
C GLY A 140 1.01 -9.83 -9.88
N GLN A 141 1.86 -10.80 -9.51
CA GLN A 141 2.95 -10.63 -8.52
C GLN A 141 3.88 -9.45 -8.84
N ARG A 142 4.40 -9.41 -10.06
CA ARG A 142 5.30 -8.34 -10.51
C ARG A 142 4.66 -6.98 -10.30
N ARG A 143 3.46 -6.82 -10.84
CA ARG A 143 2.74 -5.56 -10.84
C ARG A 143 2.41 -5.10 -9.42
N LEU A 144 2.14 -6.03 -8.51
CA LEU A 144 1.95 -5.76 -7.09
C LEU A 144 3.20 -5.10 -6.47
N ASN A 145 4.40 -5.65 -6.73
CA ASN A 145 5.66 -5.06 -6.25
C ASN A 145 5.94 -3.71 -6.92
N GLN A 146 5.81 -3.64 -8.25
CA GLN A 146 6.03 -2.42 -9.02
C GLN A 146 5.11 -1.28 -8.58
N ALA A 147 3.85 -1.58 -8.28
CA ALA A 147 2.90 -0.59 -7.74
C ALA A 147 3.45 0.02 -6.44
N MET A 148 3.88 -0.80 -5.48
CA MET A 148 4.43 -0.30 -4.21
C MET A 148 5.73 0.48 -4.42
N HIS A 149 6.65 -0.04 -5.24
CA HIS A 149 7.92 0.65 -5.52
C HIS A 149 7.72 1.98 -6.25
N SER A 150 6.71 2.08 -7.11
CA SER A 150 6.36 3.33 -7.81
C SER A 150 5.85 4.42 -6.85
N LEU A 151 5.29 4.03 -5.71
CA LEU A 151 4.89 4.92 -4.61
C LEU A 151 6.06 5.29 -3.69
N GLY A 152 7.28 4.81 -3.96
CA GLY A 152 8.45 5.03 -3.11
C GLY A 152 8.60 4.01 -1.97
N LEU A 153 7.70 3.02 -1.87
CA LEU A 153 7.71 2.00 -0.81
C LEU A 153 8.68 0.87 -1.14
N ARG A 154 9.97 1.19 -1.17
CA ARG A 154 11.05 0.33 -1.68
C ARG A 154 11.28 -0.93 -0.84
N SER A 155 10.80 -0.97 0.40
CA SER A 155 10.94 -2.18 1.23
C SER A 155 9.96 -3.30 0.88
N ALA A 156 9.00 -3.04 -0.02
CA ALA A 156 8.02 -4.02 -0.46
C ALA A 156 8.69 -5.20 -1.17
N HIS A 157 8.48 -6.38 -0.64
CA HIS A 157 8.85 -7.66 -1.23
C HIS A 157 7.65 -8.60 -1.05
N LEU A 158 6.81 -8.68 -2.08
CA LEU A 158 5.53 -9.36 -2.07
C LEU A 158 5.62 -10.57 -3.02
N SER A 159 6.14 -11.67 -2.48
CA SER A 159 6.58 -12.84 -3.24
C SER A 159 5.57 -13.98 -3.24
N HIS A 160 4.58 -14.01 -2.33
CA HIS A 160 3.69 -15.17 -2.25
C HIS A 160 2.24 -14.86 -1.82
N ARG A 161 1.34 -15.76 -2.24
CA ARG A 161 -0.06 -15.85 -1.79
C ARG A 161 -0.15 -16.24 -0.30
N LEU A 162 -1.28 -15.94 0.34
CA LEU A 162 -1.49 -16.23 1.76
C LEU A 162 -2.22 -17.56 1.96
N SER A 163 -1.80 -18.34 2.97
CA SER A 163 -2.34 -19.67 3.31
C SER A 163 -2.28 -20.72 2.19
N LEU A 164 -1.38 -20.55 1.22
CA LEU A 164 -1.12 -21.53 0.17
C LEU A 164 0.36 -21.88 0.16
N GLU A 165 0.66 -23.17 0.15
CA GLU A 165 2.02 -23.68 -0.03
C GLU A 165 2.28 -23.85 -1.53
N LEU A 166 2.84 -22.80 -2.12
CA LEU A 166 3.17 -22.75 -3.55
C LEU A 166 4.66 -22.51 -3.71
N SER A 167 5.25 -23.15 -4.72
CA SER A 167 6.62 -22.86 -5.15
C SER A 167 6.76 -21.41 -5.62
N PRO A 168 7.99 -20.87 -5.69
CA PRO A 168 8.23 -19.55 -6.26
C PRO A 168 7.68 -19.40 -7.69
N LEU A 169 7.72 -20.48 -8.50
CA LEU A 169 7.20 -20.47 -9.87
C LEU A 169 5.66 -20.40 -9.91
N GLU A 170 4.99 -21.14 -9.04
CA GLU A 170 3.52 -21.12 -8.93
C GLU A 170 3.02 -19.77 -8.40
N ASN A 171 3.74 -19.13 -7.47
CA ASN A 171 3.43 -17.77 -7.01
C ASN A 171 3.64 -16.70 -8.09
N ARG A 172 4.48 -16.96 -9.10
CA ARG A 172 4.66 -16.11 -10.28
C ARG A 172 3.59 -16.33 -11.35
N SER A 173 2.82 -17.42 -11.24
CA SER A 173 1.80 -17.81 -12.20
C SER A 173 0.43 -17.38 -11.67
N CYS A 174 -0.27 -16.55 -12.44
CA CYS A 174 -1.57 -16.00 -12.07
C CYS A 174 -2.63 -16.51 -13.04
N GLU A 175 -3.84 -16.71 -12.52
CA GLU A 175 -5.00 -17.14 -13.25
C GLU A 175 -5.41 -16.07 -14.27
N PRO A 176 -5.78 -16.44 -15.51
CA PRO A 176 -6.43 -15.52 -16.42
C PRO A 176 -7.72 -14.98 -15.81
N ILE A 177 -7.96 -13.69 -15.99
CA ILE A 177 -9.16 -13.04 -15.48
C ILE A 177 -10.05 -12.68 -16.65
N GLN A 178 -11.29 -13.11 -16.60
CA GLN A 178 -12.36 -12.60 -17.44
C GLN A 178 -13.20 -11.61 -16.64
N VAL A 179 -13.59 -10.50 -17.28
CA VAL A 179 -14.41 -9.43 -16.71
C VAL A 179 -15.65 -9.24 -17.58
N GLY A 180 -16.84 -9.27 -16.98
CA GLY A 180 -18.12 -9.13 -17.69
C GLY A 180 -18.98 -10.40 -17.67
N SER A 181 -20.04 -10.42 -18.50
CA SER A 181 -21.18 -11.36 -18.42
C SER A 181 -20.78 -12.80 -18.15
N THR A 182 -21.14 -13.25 -16.95
CA THR A 182 -21.27 -14.66 -16.58
C THR A 182 -22.71 -15.07 -16.92
N ALA A 183 -22.89 -15.82 -18.01
CA ALA A 183 -24.07 -16.66 -18.32
C ALA A 183 -25.19 -16.19 -19.30
N GLU A 184 -25.04 -15.13 -20.11
CA GLU A 184 -25.98 -14.90 -21.25
C GLU A 184 -25.32 -14.66 -22.62
N ALA A 185 -23.98 -14.68 -22.71
CA ALA A 185 -23.32 -14.76 -24.01
C ALA A 185 -23.34 -16.21 -24.50
N GLY A 186 -24.31 -16.54 -25.37
CA GLY A 186 -24.26 -17.76 -26.17
C GLY A 186 -22.87 -17.92 -26.83
N GLU A 187 -22.40 -19.16 -26.92
CA GLU A 187 -21.20 -19.62 -27.64
C GLU A 187 -20.30 -18.49 -28.18
N GLY A 188 -19.44 -17.89 -27.35
CA GLY A 188 -18.64 -16.77 -27.86
C GLY A 188 -17.55 -16.13 -26.99
N SER A 189 -17.35 -16.50 -25.73
CA SER A 189 -16.22 -15.95 -24.95
C SER A 189 -15.01 -16.88 -25.02
N PHE A 190 -14.06 -16.53 -25.90
CA PHE A 190 -12.78 -17.22 -26.10
C PHE A 190 -11.64 -16.49 -25.39
N CYS A 191 -11.24 -16.97 -24.20
CA CYS A 191 -10.02 -16.53 -23.56
C CYS A 191 -8.80 -17.29 -24.10
N PHE A 192 -7.88 -16.58 -24.77
CA PHE A 192 -6.58 -17.13 -25.15
C PHE A 192 -5.59 -16.98 -23.99
N ALA A 193 -5.57 -17.96 -23.08
CA ALA A 193 -4.45 -18.12 -22.17
C ALA A 193 -3.34 -18.90 -22.89
N PRO A 194 -2.08 -18.42 -22.94
CA PRO A 194 -0.98 -19.23 -23.45
C PRO A 194 -0.83 -20.45 -22.55
N LYS A 195 -1.18 -21.65 -23.07
CA LYS A 195 -0.92 -22.92 -22.39
C LYS A 195 0.58 -23.08 -22.21
N HIS A 196 1.07 -22.91 -20.99
CA HIS A 196 2.45 -23.15 -20.62
C HIS A 196 2.72 -24.65 -20.40
N SER A 197 2.58 -25.47 -21.44
CA SER A 197 3.22 -26.80 -21.51
C SER A 197 2.96 -27.49 -22.85
N LEU A 198 3.61 -27.04 -23.94
CA LEU A 198 3.79 -27.89 -25.12
C LEU A 198 5.10 -28.69 -25.07
N GLY A 199 5.89 -28.57 -23.98
CA GLY A 199 7.19 -29.25 -23.86
C GLY A 199 8.27 -28.73 -24.82
N LEU A 200 8.00 -27.65 -25.55
CA LEU A 200 8.89 -27.06 -26.56
C LEU A 200 9.96 -26.19 -25.89
N ARG A 201 11.04 -26.80 -25.39
CA ARG A 201 12.16 -26.10 -24.73
C ARG A 201 13.07 -25.31 -25.69
N SER A 202 12.92 -25.51 -27.00
CA SER A 202 13.73 -24.85 -28.03
C SER A 202 13.11 -23.56 -28.58
N ALA A 203 11.85 -23.27 -28.27
CA ALA A 203 11.14 -22.11 -28.80
C ALA A 203 11.11 -20.96 -27.79
N HIS A 204 11.93 -19.94 -28.03
CA HIS A 204 11.90 -18.67 -27.28
C HIS A 204 11.34 -17.56 -28.16
N LEU A 205 10.05 -17.27 -28.00
CA LEU A 205 9.40 -16.09 -28.60
C LEU A 205 9.44 -14.93 -27.60
N SER A 206 10.33 -13.97 -27.86
CA SER A 206 10.61 -12.82 -26.97
C SER A 206 10.19 -11.46 -27.56
N HIS A 207 9.73 -11.43 -28.81
CA HIS A 207 9.41 -10.22 -29.56
C HIS A 207 8.19 -10.42 -30.45
N ARG A 208 7.43 -9.36 -30.69
CA ARG A 208 6.42 -9.31 -31.76
C ARG A 208 7.16 -9.07 -33.08
N LEU A 209 6.89 -9.90 -34.08
CA LEU A 209 7.45 -9.70 -35.41
C LEU A 209 6.94 -8.36 -35.96
N SER A 210 7.85 -7.51 -36.43
CA SER A 210 7.58 -6.22 -37.10
C SER A 210 7.12 -5.04 -36.23
N LEU A 211 7.20 -5.12 -34.89
CA LEU A 211 7.00 -3.97 -34.00
C LEU A 211 8.25 -3.73 -33.14
N GLU A 212 8.87 -2.56 -33.29
CA GLU A 212 9.95 -2.13 -32.39
C GLU A 212 9.36 -1.74 -31.04
N LEU A 213 9.34 -2.72 -30.14
CA LEU A 213 8.94 -2.54 -28.75
C LEU A 213 10.13 -2.88 -27.87
N SER A 214 10.33 -2.11 -26.80
CA SER A 214 11.30 -2.45 -25.76
C SER A 214 11.03 -3.86 -25.22
N PRO A 215 12.02 -4.53 -24.60
CA PRO A 215 11.78 -5.80 -23.94
C PRO A 215 10.63 -5.75 -22.93
N LEU A 216 10.34 -4.60 -22.30
CA LEU A 216 9.23 -4.43 -21.37
C LEU A 216 7.87 -4.41 -22.10
N GLU A 217 7.77 -3.65 -23.19
CA GLU A 217 6.56 -3.54 -24.02
C GLU A 217 6.25 -4.82 -24.81
N ASN A 218 7.27 -5.55 -25.25
CA ASN A 218 7.11 -6.87 -25.86
C ASN A 218 6.63 -7.93 -24.83
N ARG A 219 6.75 -7.64 -23.53
CA ARG A 219 6.29 -8.53 -22.44
C ARG A 219 4.86 -8.23 -21.97
N SER A 220 4.24 -7.14 -22.40
CA SER A 220 2.82 -6.85 -22.17
C SER A 220 1.92 -7.52 -23.22
N CYS A 221 0.90 -8.22 -22.74
CA CYS A 221 -0.22 -8.66 -23.56
C CYS A 221 -1.34 -7.64 -23.40
N GLU A 222 -1.75 -7.02 -24.50
CA GLU A 222 -2.99 -6.25 -24.52
C GLU A 222 -4.15 -7.14 -24.08
N PRO A 223 -5.11 -6.60 -23.31
CA PRO A 223 -6.35 -7.29 -23.02
C PRO A 223 -7.00 -7.74 -24.33
N ILE A 224 -7.44 -9.00 -24.39
CA ILE A 224 -8.20 -9.47 -25.53
C ILE A 224 -9.66 -9.17 -25.21
N GLN A 225 -10.26 -8.26 -25.95
CA GLN A 225 -11.71 -8.06 -25.92
C GLN A 225 -12.37 -9.20 -26.68
N VAL A 226 -13.35 -9.85 -26.04
CA VAL A 226 -14.08 -10.97 -26.62
C VAL A 226 -15.58 -10.74 -26.40
N GLY A 227 -16.28 -10.29 -27.45
CA GLY A 227 -17.70 -9.99 -27.40
C GLY A 227 -18.21 -9.30 -28.67
N SER A 228 -19.46 -9.61 -29.04
CA SER A 228 -20.10 -9.42 -30.35
C SER A 228 -20.22 -7.98 -30.85
N THR A 229 -20.42 -7.84 -32.16
CA THR A 229 -20.68 -6.63 -32.95
C THR A 229 -21.34 -5.48 -32.19
N ALA A 230 -20.93 -4.26 -32.53
CA ALA A 230 -21.13 -2.93 -31.92
C ALA A 230 -22.51 -2.52 -31.36
N GLU A 231 -23.51 -3.40 -31.30
CA GLU A 231 -24.88 -3.12 -30.85
C GLU A 231 -25.23 -3.74 -29.48
N ALA A 232 -24.39 -4.60 -28.88
CA ALA A 232 -24.60 -5.12 -27.52
C ALA A 232 -23.70 -4.38 -26.50
N GLY A 233 -24.33 -3.67 -25.56
CA GLY A 233 -23.72 -2.66 -24.69
C GLY A 233 -22.71 -3.10 -23.63
N GLU A 234 -22.28 -4.36 -23.54
CA GLU A 234 -21.31 -4.84 -22.55
C GLU A 234 -20.36 -5.89 -23.16
N GLY A 235 -19.15 -5.46 -23.55
CA GLY A 235 -18.12 -6.38 -24.01
C GLY A 235 -17.49 -7.14 -22.83
N SER A 236 -17.24 -8.44 -23.00
CA SER A 236 -16.41 -9.24 -22.09
C SER A 236 -14.94 -9.02 -22.41
N PHE A 237 -14.11 -8.88 -21.38
CA PHE A 237 -12.66 -8.69 -21.52
C PHE A 237 -11.93 -9.86 -20.88
N CYS A 238 -10.89 -10.35 -21.55
CA CYS A 238 -10.03 -11.38 -21.02
C CYS A 238 -8.59 -10.90 -20.88
N PHE A 239 -8.04 -11.07 -19.69
CA PHE A 239 -6.65 -10.80 -19.36
C PHE A 239 -5.94 -12.14 -19.18
N ALA A 240 -5.05 -12.47 -20.11
CA ALA A 240 -4.16 -13.61 -19.96
C ALA A 240 -2.85 -13.12 -19.31
N PRO A 241 -2.64 -13.31 -18.01
CA PRO A 241 -1.37 -12.98 -17.38
C PRO A 241 -0.31 -13.96 -17.88
N LYS A 242 0.80 -13.42 -18.37
CA LYS A 242 2.02 -14.19 -18.54
C LYS A 242 2.61 -14.44 -17.15
N CYS A 243 3.11 -15.65 -16.89
CA CYS A 243 3.92 -15.93 -15.70
C CYS A 243 5.00 -14.84 -15.56
N SER A 244 5.10 -14.24 -14.38
CA SER A 244 6.12 -13.23 -14.13
C SER A 244 7.51 -13.85 -14.32
N SER A 245 8.25 -13.39 -15.32
CA SER A 245 9.70 -13.60 -15.43
C SER A 245 10.52 -12.80 -14.42
N GLU A 246 9.89 -11.95 -13.61
CA GLU A 246 10.56 -11.17 -12.58
C GLU A 246 10.54 -12.01 -11.32
N GLU A 247 11.74 -12.43 -10.92
CA GLU A 247 11.93 -13.07 -9.64
C GLU A 247 12.00 -11.99 -8.57
N VAL A 248 11.32 -12.23 -7.45
CA VAL A 248 11.52 -11.43 -6.24
C VAL A 248 12.57 -12.20 -5.43
N PRO A 249 13.87 -11.85 -5.55
CA PRO A 249 14.93 -12.65 -4.96
C PRO A 249 14.87 -12.59 -3.44
N PRO A 250 15.31 -13.64 -2.73
CA PRO A 250 15.40 -13.62 -1.28
C PRO A 250 16.15 -12.38 -0.79
N VAL A 251 15.61 -11.76 0.25
CA VAL A 251 16.21 -10.58 0.87
C VAL A 251 17.38 -11.03 1.74
N HIS A 252 18.53 -10.40 1.56
CA HIS A 252 19.74 -10.62 2.36
C HIS A 252 20.11 -9.38 3.17
N GLY A 253 20.98 -9.53 4.17
CA GLY A 253 21.52 -8.41 4.95
C GLY A 253 20.54 -7.74 5.92
N VAL A 254 19.32 -8.26 6.05
CA VAL A 254 18.36 -7.76 7.03
C VAL A 254 18.49 -8.53 8.35
N LYS A 255 18.70 -7.78 9.43
CA LYS A 255 18.67 -8.30 10.79
C LYS A 255 17.34 -8.99 11.11
N GLY A 256 17.42 -10.19 11.68
CA GLY A 256 16.28 -10.94 12.20
C GLY A 256 15.52 -11.80 11.18
N LEU A 257 16.06 -12.06 9.98
CA LEU A 257 15.42 -12.96 9.00
C LEU A 257 15.34 -14.43 9.45
N LEU A 258 16.25 -14.84 10.34
CA LEU A 258 16.16 -16.14 11.01
C LEU A 258 15.27 -15.99 12.25
N VAL A 259 14.17 -16.74 12.30
CA VAL A 259 13.13 -16.62 13.33
C VAL A 259 12.93 -17.97 14.04
N GLY A 260 12.73 -17.92 15.36
CA GLY A 260 12.55 -19.12 16.19
C GLY A 260 13.85 -19.91 16.40
N GLY A 261 13.75 -21.02 17.13
CA GLY A 261 14.80 -22.02 17.28
C GLY A 261 14.46 -23.36 16.63
N ALA A 262 13.20 -23.58 16.26
CA ALA A 262 12.73 -24.72 15.51
C ALA A 262 11.50 -24.36 14.66
N TYR A 263 11.11 -25.22 13.73
CA TYR A 263 9.83 -25.12 13.03
C TYR A 263 9.32 -26.50 12.60
N ILE A 264 8.01 -26.60 12.35
CA ILE A 264 7.39 -27.75 11.67
C ILE A 264 7.40 -27.49 10.17
N ASP A 265 7.99 -28.40 9.39
CA ASP A 265 8.00 -28.33 7.93
C ASP A 265 6.68 -28.85 7.32
N ALA A 266 6.59 -28.80 5.98
CA ALA A 266 5.39 -29.22 5.24
C ALA A 266 5.05 -30.71 5.41
N ASP A 267 6.04 -31.55 5.75
CA ASP A 267 5.83 -32.98 6.02
C ASP A 267 5.43 -33.24 7.48
N GLY A 268 5.26 -32.20 8.28
CA GLY A 268 4.96 -32.29 9.71
C GLY A 268 6.18 -32.63 10.58
N THR A 269 7.39 -32.58 10.02
CA THR A 269 8.63 -32.91 10.72
C THR A 269 9.18 -31.68 11.43
N LYS A 270 9.65 -31.86 12.67
CA LYS A 270 10.29 -30.79 13.42
C LYS A 270 11.75 -30.62 12.98
N VAL A 271 12.06 -29.45 12.45
CA VAL A 271 13.41 -29.01 12.11
C VAL A 271 13.97 -28.19 13.28
N ASN A 272 15.09 -28.63 13.87
CA ASN A 272 15.72 -27.97 15.02
C ASN A 272 16.72 -26.88 14.60
N SER A 273 16.24 -25.91 13.82
CA SER A 273 16.96 -24.69 13.45
C SER A 273 15.98 -23.54 13.29
N PRO A 274 16.45 -22.27 13.33
CA PRO A 274 15.62 -21.13 12.96
C PRO A 274 15.05 -21.30 11.55
N MET A 275 13.82 -20.82 11.33
CA MET A 275 13.20 -20.76 10.01
C MET A 275 13.71 -19.53 9.27
N ASP A 276 14.03 -19.67 7.98
CA ASP A 276 14.47 -18.56 7.12
C ASP A 276 13.28 -17.83 6.48
N PHE A 277 13.17 -16.53 6.75
CA PHE A 277 12.15 -15.64 6.17
C PHE A 277 12.66 -14.81 4.99
N SER A 278 13.86 -15.06 4.48
CA SER A 278 14.46 -14.31 3.35
C SER A 278 13.57 -14.26 2.11
N SER A 279 12.82 -15.34 1.82
CA SER A 279 11.91 -15.46 0.68
C SER A 279 10.46 -15.09 0.96
N LYS A 280 10.12 -14.79 2.22
CA LYS A 280 8.75 -14.46 2.64
C LYS A 280 8.37 -13.02 2.28
N ASN A 281 7.08 -12.73 2.34
CA ASN A 281 6.59 -11.36 2.20
C ASN A 281 7.26 -10.42 3.23
N ARG A 282 7.54 -9.19 2.84
CA ARG A 282 8.17 -8.15 3.68
C ARG A 282 7.66 -6.77 3.30
N LEU A 283 7.45 -5.95 4.33
CA LEU A 283 7.30 -4.51 4.27
C LEU A 283 7.79 -3.94 5.60
N THR A 284 8.49 -2.80 5.59
CA THR A 284 8.89 -2.11 6.82
C THR A 284 7.67 -1.50 7.53
N LEU A 285 7.80 -1.23 8.83
CA LEU A 285 6.77 -0.58 9.62
C LEU A 285 6.54 0.85 9.12
N VAL A 286 7.62 1.54 8.71
CA VAL A 286 7.54 2.85 8.07
C VAL A 286 6.78 2.78 6.74
N ASP A 287 7.07 1.84 5.85
CA ASP A 287 6.37 1.75 4.56
C ASP A 287 4.90 1.30 4.71
N LEU A 288 4.58 0.46 5.70
CA LEU A 288 3.19 0.16 6.07
C LEU A 288 2.44 1.43 6.44
N GLN A 289 3.01 2.27 7.31
CA GLN A 289 2.37 3.50 7.74
C GLN A 289 2.34 4.54 6.60
N ASN A 290 3.38 4.65 5.78
CA ASN A 290 3.44 5.52 4.62
C ASN A 290 2.28 5.22 3.65
N LEU A 291 2.05 3.95 3.31
CA LEU A 291 0.94 3.58 2.44
C LEU A 291 -0.41 4.01 3.02
N LEU A 292 -0.61 3.86 4.33
CA LEU A 292 -1.82 4.30 5.01
C LEU A 292 -1.96 5.83 4.98
N ILE A 293 -0.87 6.57 5.21
CA ILE A 293 -0.85 8.04 5.13
C ILE A 293 -1.21 8.51 3.71
N LEU A 294 -0.62 7.91 2.67
CA LEU A 294 -0.92 8.28 1.28
C LEU A 294 -2.41 8.12 0.93
N LEU A 295 -3.11 7.20 1.62
CA LEU A 295 -4.55 7.01 1.45
C LEU A 295 -5.38 7.95 2.32
N MET A 296 -5.04 8.11 3.60
CA MET A 296 -5.85 8.89 4.55
C MET A 296 -5.64 10.40 4.40
N ARG A 297 -4.39 10.82 4.12
CA ARG A 297 -3.93 12.21 4.05
C ARG A 297 -3.12 12.44 2.78
N PRO A 298 -3.74 12.35 1.59
CA PRO A 298 -3.07 12.61 0.32
C PRO A 298 -2.58 14.07 0.17
N ASP A 299 -3.05 14.96 1.03
CA ASP A 299 -2.62 16.35 1.18
C ASP A 299 -1.26 16.48 1.92
N ILE A 300 -0.81 15.44 2.62
CA ILE A 300 0.51 15.41 3.26
C ILE A 300 1.55 14.90 2.27
N GLN A 301 2.55 15.73 1.99
CA GLN A 301 3.67 15.33 1.15
C GLN A 301 4.68 14.48 1.93
N LEU A 302 4.82 13.21 1.55
CA LEU A 302 5.82 12.30 2.10
C LEU A 302 7.10 12.33 1.25
N PRO A 303 8.27 12.68 1.82
CA PRO A 303 9.53 12.67 1.08
C PRO A 303 9.81 11.29 0.47
N GLY A 304 10.16 11.28 -0.82
CA GLY A 304 10.46 10.05 -1.56
C GLY A 304 9.24 9.22 -1.98
N CYS A 305 8.03 9.62 -1.59
CA CYS A 305 6.80 8.95 -1.99
C CYS A 305 6.05 9.70 -3.09
N ALA A 306 5.42 8.95 -3.98
CA ALA A 306 4.53 9.48 -5.00
C ALA A 306 3.05 9.38 -4.53
N PRO A 307 2.16 10.29 -4.98
CA PRO A 307 0.73 10.17 -4.73
C PRO A 307 0.14 8.89 -5.32
N VAL A 308 -0.87 8.34 -4.66
CA VAL A 308 -1.59 7.17 -5.16
C VAL A 308 -2.51 7.58 -6.31
N LYS A 309 -2.23 7.03 -7.50
CA LYS A 309 -3.06 7.24 -8.70
C LYS A 309 -4.32 6.38 -8.65
N MET A 310 -5.40 6.88 -8.06
CA MET A 310 -6.69 6.19 -8.04
C MET A 310 -7.86 7.17 -8.13
N ASP A 311 -9.00 6.66 -8.58
CA ASP A 311 -10.27 7.38 -8.54
C ASP A 311 -10.70 7.62 -7.07
N GLU A 312 -11.28 8.78 -6.79
CA GLU A 312 -11.66 9.16 -5.43
C GLU A 312 -12.79 8.27 -4.87
N GLY A 313 -13.73 7.84 -5.71
CA GLY A 313 -14.77 6.89 -5.30
C GLY A 313 -14.17 5.53 -4.94
N HIS A 314 -13.13 5.08 -5.65
CA HIS A 314 -12.39 3.87 -5.30
C HIS A 314 -11.64 4.02 -3.96
N ARG A 315 -11.01 5.18 -3.72
CA ARG A 315 -10.34 5.50 -2.44
C ARG A 315 -11.34 5.43 -1.29
N LEU A 316 -12.48 6.11 -1.41
CA LEU A 316 -13.51 6.15 -0.37
C LEU A 316 -14.11 4.77 -0.08
N LEU A 317 -14.30 3.91 -1.09
CA LEU A 317 -14.73 2.53 -0.88
C LEU A 317 -13.71 1.71 -0.07
N LEU A 318 -12.42 1.87 -0.36
CA LEU A 318 -11.35 1.24 0.41
C LEU A 318 -11.35 1.73 1.86
N LEU A 319 -11.44 3.05 2.06
CA LEU A 319 -11.48 3.64 3.40
C LEU A 319 -12.70 3.19 4.19
N GLU A 320 -13.86 3.08 3.56
CA GLU A 320 -15.04 2.53 4.23
C GLU A 320 -14.82 1.08 4.66
N ALA A 321 -14.27 0.22 3.79
CA ALA A 321 -13.95 -1.16 4.14
C ALA A 321 -12.95 -1.24 5.32
N MET A 322 -11.98 -0.32 5.40
CA MET A 322 -11.00 -0.24 6.48
C MET A 322 -11.59 0.26 7.80
N ARG A 323 -12.60 1.14 7.75
CA ARG A 323 -13.26 1.76 8.91
C ARG A 323 -14.29 0.84 9.55
N GLN A 324 -15.07 0.18 8.71
CA GLN A 324 -16.28 -0.54 9.06
C GLN A 324 -16.01 -1.71 10.03
N TYR A 325 -16.96 -1.95 10.94
CA TYR A 325 -16.97 -3.13 11.80
C TYR A 325 -17.65 -4.31 11.10
N PRO A 326 -17.26 -5.58 11.38
CA PRO A 326 -17.89 -6.75 10.76
C PRO A 326 -19.42 -6.76 10.86
N ARG A 327 -19.98 -6.40 12.02
CA ARG A 327 -21.43 -6.33 12.26
C ARG A 327 -22.18 -5.34 11.37
N GLU A 328 -21.49 -4.32 10.86
CA GLU A 328 -22.09 -3.28 10.01
C GLU A 328 -22.18 -3.72 8.55
N SER A 329 -21.51 -4.81 8.19
CA SER A 329 -21.50 -5.32 6.83
C SER A 329 -22.81 -6.00 6.47
N ARG A 330 -23.42 -5.55 5.37
CA ARG A 330 -24.64 -6.14 4.80
C ARG A 330 -24.35 -7.25 3.79
N SER A 331 -23.21 -7.18 3.12
CA SER A 331 -22.69 -8.19 2.19
C SER A 331 -21.15 -8.15 2.20
N PRO A 332 -20.48 -9.24 2.65
CA PRO A 332 -21.06 -10.38 3.38
C PRO A 332 -21.71 -9.98 4.71
N LYS A 333 -22.52 -10.86 5.27
CA LYS A 333 -23.00 -10.73 6.66
C LYS A 333 -22.10 -11.52 7.60
N TYR A 334 -21.71 -10.91 8.71
CA TYR A 334 -20.89 -11.54 9.74
C TYR A 334 -21.64 -11.58 11.06
N ALA A 335 -21.65 -12.75 11.70
CA ALA A 335 -22.32 -12.93 12.98
C ALA A 335 -21.48 -12.32 14.12
N GLY A 336 -22.07 -11.40 14.89
CA GLY A 336 -21.35 -10.64 15.91
C GLY A 336 -20.76 -11.46 17.07
N LYS A 337 -21.19 -12.71 17.27
CA LYS A 337 -20.60 -13.64 18.25
C LYS A 337 -19.23 -14.16 17.80
N GLU A 338 -19.03 -14.31 16.50
CA GLU A 338 -17.80 -14.81 15.89
C GLU A 338 -16.88 -13.65 15.48
N TYR A 339 -17.47 -12.58 14.94
CA TYR A 339 -16.77 -11.39 14.48
C TYR A 339 -17.16 -10.19 15.32
N THR A 340 -16.43 -9.97 16.41
CA THR A 340 -16.56 -8.78 17.23
C THR A 340 -16.03 -7.54 16.50
N ASP A 341 -16.35 -6.34 16.99
CA ASP A 341 -15.94 -5.10 16.33
C ASP A 341 -14.43 -4.86 16.37
N ASP A 342 -13.75 -5.44 17.35
CA ASP A 342 -12.30 -5.43 17.51
C ASP A 342 -11.60 -6.61 16.83
N TYR A 343 -12.33 -7.52 16.15
CA TYR A 343 -11.79 -8.72 15.49
C TYR A 343 -10.58 -8.42 14.58
N CYS A 344 -10.60 -7.30 13.88
CA CYS A 344 -9.49 -6.80 13.07
C CYS A 344 -9.06 -5.38 13.46
N LYS A 345 -9.26 -4.98 14.73
CA LYS A 345 -8.91 -3.64 15.27
C LYS A 345 -8.32 -3.78 16.66
N PHE A 346 -7.08 -4.26 16.74
CA PHE A 346 -6.42 -4.63 18.00
C PHE A 346 -6.18 -3.42 18.92
N PHE A 347 -6.09 -2.21 18.36
CA PHE A 347 -6.04 -0.98 19.15
C PHE A 347 -7.37 -0.53 19.74
N LEU A 348 -8.51 -0.96 19.18
CA LEU A 348 -9.83 -0.44 19.54
C LEU A 348 -10.15 -0.58 21.05
N PRO A 349 -9.88 -1.73 21.71
CA PRO A 349 -10.15 -1.85 23.15
C PRO A 349 -9.40 -0.82 24.00
N GLY A 350 -8.16 -0.51 23.63
CA GLY A 350 -7.33 0.50 24.30
C GLY A 350 -7.81 1.92 24.08
N LEU A 351 -8.14 2.26 22.84
CA LEU A 351 -8.71 3.56 22.48
C LEU A 351 -10.03 3.81 23.22
N CYS A 352 -10.86 2.77 23.37
CA CYS A 352 -12.13 2.82 24.10
C CYS A 352 -12.00 3.10 25.61
N ARG A 353 -10.80 2.98 26.19
CA ARG A 353 -10.52 3.38 27.59
C ARG A 353 -10.24 4.89 27.73
N VAL A 354 -10.06 5.60 26.61
CA VAL A 354 -9.71 7.03 26.55
C VAL A 354 -10.84 7.86 25.95
N ARG A 355 -11.52 7.33 24.94
CA ARG A 355 -12.69 7.93 24.28
C ARG A 355 -13.76 6.88 24.12
N TYR A 356 -15.02 7.28 24.18
CA TYR A 356 -16.11 6.36 23.89
C TYR A 356 -16.10 6.01 22.39
N LYS A 357 -16.58 4.81 22.07
CA LYS A 357 -16.38 4.19 20.75
C LYS A 357 -16.95 4.99 19.60
N GLU A 358 -18.12 5.59 19.77
CA GLU A 358 -18.84 6.29 18.70
C GLU A 358 -18.15 7.60 18.28
N ALA A 359 -17.34 8.20 19.15
CA ALA A 359 -16.45 9.32 18.81
C ALA A 359 -15.23 8.90 17.98
N LEU A 360 -14.95 7.60 17.87
CA LEU A 360 -13.75 7.12 17.20
C LEU A 360 -14.07 6.66 15.78
N ARG A 361 -13.13 6.93 14.87
CA ARG A 361 -13.00 6.28 13.57
C ARG A 361 -11.62 5.67 13.49
N VAL A 362 -11.56 4.36 13.25
CA VAL A 362 -10.31 3.60 13.19
C VAL A 362 -10.22 2.92 11.84
N PHE A 363 -9.31 3.38 10.99
CA PHE A 363 -9.05 2.84 9.66
C PHE A 363 -7.76 2.05 9.73
N ASN A 364 -7.81 0.75 9.46
CA ASN A 364 -6.62 -0.06 9.67
C ASN A 364 -6.52 -1.28 8.77
N LYS A 365 -5.35 -1.91 8.83
CA LYS A 365 -5.17 -3.30 8.41
C LYS A 365 -4.21 -4.01 9.37
N ILE A 366 -4.72 -5.08 10.00
CA ILE A 366 -3.91 -5.96 10.84
C ILE A 366 -3.16 -7.02 10.03
N GLY A 367 -2.10 -7.56 10.63
CA GLY A 367 -1.41 -8.77 10.21
C GLY A 367 -1.22 -9.70 11.39
N GLN A 368 -1.49 -10.99 11.22
CA GLN A 368 -1.18 -12.00 12.21
C GLN A 368 -0.80 -13.32 11.54
N ALA A 369 0.37 -13.86 11.88
CA ALA A 369 0.84 -15.19 11.49
C ALA A 369 2.22 -15.45 12.12
N PHE A 370 2.59 -16.73 12.28
CA PHE A 370 3.92 -17.13 12.77
C PHE A 370 4.30 -16.48 14.12
N GLY A 371 3.32 -16.18 14.98
CA GLY A 371 3.55 -15.46 16.25
C GLY A 371 3.73 -13.94 16.10
N PHE A 372 3.79 -13.40 14.89
CA PHE A 372 3.78 -11.95 14.66
C PHE A 372 2.36 -11.39 14.71
N THR A 373 2.20 -10.24 15.36
CA THR A 373 0.99 -9.43 15.43
C THR A 373 1.32 -8.00 15.03
N ILE A 374 0.57 -7.47 14.06
CA ILE A 374 0.74 -6.15 13.47
C ILE A 374 -0.62 -5.46 13.46
N ASP A 375 -0.65 -4.20 13.87
CA ASP A 375 -1.78 -3.30 13.62
C ASP A 375 -1.23 -1.98 13.08
N ASN A 376 -1.74 -1.54 11.93
CA ASN A 376 -1.38 -0.30 11.26
C ASN A 376 -2.64 0.51 11.06
N SER A 377 -2.81 1.54 11.90
CA SER A 377 -4.07 2.24 12.11
C SER A 377 -3.92 3.75 11.96
N TYR A 378 -4.94 4.37 11.38
CA TYR A 378 -5.23 5.80 11.49
C TYR A 378 -6.44 5.96 12.41
N VAL A 379 -6.32 6.83 13.40
CA VAL A 379 -7.32 7.05 14.44
C VAL A 379 -7.74 8.51 14.40
N LEU A 380 -9.06 8.74 14.33
CA LEU A 380 -9.68 10.06 14.37
C LEU A 380 -10.73 10.08 15.49
N ASP A 381 -10.61 11.06 16.38
CA ASP A 381 -11.69 11.48 17.27
C ASP A 381 -12.52 12.55 16.54
N ILE A 382 -13.74 12.18 16.12
CA ILE A 382 -14.58 13.05 15.28
C ILE A 382 -15.17 14.24 16.02
N GLU A 383 -15.23 14.22 17.36
CA GLU A 383 -15.74 15.34 18.13
C GLU A 383 -14.67 16.43 18.27
N THR A 384 -13.45 16.01 18.56
CA THR A 384 -12.33 16.94 18.77
C THR A 384 -11.60 17.29 17.48
N GLY A 385 -11.72 16.46 16.43
CA GLY A 385 -10.93 16.56 15.20
C GLY A 385 -9.47 16.18 15.41
N ARG A 386 -9.14 15.47 16.50
CA ARG A 386 -7.77 15.04 16.76
C ARG A 386 -7.50 13.70 16.10
N GLU A 387 -6.37 13.62 15.44
CA GLU A 387 -6.00 12.46 14.63
C GLU A 387 -4.54 12.05 14.86
N PHE A 388 -4.25 10.77 14.64
CA PHE A 388 -2.88 10.26 14.58
C PHE A 388 -2.82 8.93 13.83
N PHE A 389 -1.62 8.57 13.39
CA PHE A 389 -1.30 7.23 12.90
C PHE A 389 -0.54 6.46 13.98
N LEU A 390 -0.87 5.19 14.15
CA LEU A 390 -0.21 4.28 15.08
C LEU A 390 0.03 2.94 14.38
N SER A 391 1.27 2.47 14.42
CA SER A 391 1.65 1.16 13.89
C SER A 391 2.44 0.40 14.94
N LEU A 392 2.16 -0.89 15.08
CA LEU A 392 2.83 -1.80 16.02
C LEU A 392 3.24 -3.08 15.31
N ALA A 393 4.41 -3.60 15.66
CA ALA A 393 4.80 -4.98 15.39
C ALA A 393 5.23 -5.65 16.70
N LEU A 394 4.76 -6.87 16.94
CA LEU A 394 5.06 -7.66 18.13
C LEU A 394 5.15 -9.14 17.75
N TYR A 395 6.09 -9.86 18.36
CA TYR A 395 6.32 -11.28 18.18
C TYR A 395 6.13 -12.01 19.51
N THR A 396 5.24 -13.01 19.53
CA THR A 396 4.95 -13.86 20.69
C THR A 396 5.06 -15.32 20.29
N ASN A 397 6.16 -15.96 20.71
CA ASN A 397 6.42 -17.38 20.47
C ASN A 397 7.33 -17.98 21.55
N ALA A 398 6.83 -18.15 22.78
CA ALA A 398 7.70 -18.51 23.91
C ALA A 398 8.31 -19.92 23.79
N ASN A 399 7.67 -20.85 23.06
CA ASN A 399 8.21 -22.19 22.82
C ASN A 399 9.33 -22.21 21.74
N GLY A 400 9.51 -21.11 21.00
CA GLY A 400 10.51 -20.95 19.94
C GLY A 400 10.29 -21.84 18.70
N CYS A 401 9.14 -22.51 18.58
CA CYS A 401 8.80 -23.39 17.47
C CYS A 401 7.81 -22.67 16.55
N LEU A 402 8.11 -22.54 15.26
CA LEU A 402 7.16 -22.01 14.28
C LEU A 402 6.33 -23.16 13.69
N ASN A 403 5.16 -22.85 13.16
CA ASN A 403 4.22 -23.79 12.51
C ASN A 403 3.69 -24.90 13.42
N ASP A 404 3.72 -24.74 14.75
CA ASP A 404 3.09 -25.66 15.69
C ASP A 404 1.73 -25.16 16.22
N ASP A 405 1.26 -24.05 15.65
CA ASP A 405 0.03 -23.31 15.99
C ASP A 405 -0.10 -22.89 17.46
N LYS A 406 1.02 -22.75 18.17
CA LYS A 406 1.05 -22.34 19.58
C LYS A 406 1.75 -21.00 19.76
N TYR A 407 0.95 -19.94 19.78
CA TYR A 407 1.43 -18.56 19.95
C TYR A 407 0.63 -17.83 21.03
N GLU A 408 1.26 -16.89 21.76
CA GLU A 408 0.60 -16.12 22.82
C GLU A 408 -0.13 -14.87 22.29
N TYR A 409 -1.02 -15.03 21.30
CA TYR A 409 -1.72 -13.89 20.69
C TYR A 409 -2.57 -13.09 21.68
N ASP A 410 -3.09 -13.70 22.74
CA ASP A 410 -3.81 -12.97 23.80
C ASP A 410 -2.92 -11.89 24.43
N LEU A 411 -1.65 -12.21 24.72
CA LEU A 411 -0.68 -11.24 25.21
C LEU A 411 -0.50 -10.11 24.18
N ALA A 412 -0.46 -10.45 22.90
CA ALA A 412 -0.30 -9.46 21.84
C ALA A 412 -1.49 -8.49 21.74
N TYR A 413 -2.71 -8.98 21.88
CA TYR A 413 -3.92 -8.16 21.88
C TYR A 413 -3.97 -7.21 23.08
N ASP A 414 -3.64 -7.72 24.28
CA ASP A 414 -3.56 -6.88 25.48
C ASP A 414 -2.52 -5.76 25.33
N VAL A 415 -1.33 -6.10 24.82
CA VAL A 415 -0.23 -5.15 24.61
C VAL A 415 -0.61 -4.11 23.56
N ALA A 416 -1.26 -4.50 22.46
CA ALA A 416 -1.73 -3.57 21.45
C ALA A 416 -2.74 -2.57 22.04
N ALA A 417 -3.72 -3.05 22.82
CA ALA A 417 -4.67 -2.18 23.52
C ALA A 417 -3.95 -1.22 24.49
N ASP A 418 -3.01 -1.71 25.31
CA ASP A 418 -2.28 -0.89 26.27
C ASP A 418 -1.40 0.18 25.58
N VAL A 419 -0.77 -0.15 24.44
CA VAL A 419 -0.03 0.81 23.61
C VAL A 419 -0.95 1.89 23.07
N ALA A 420 -2.12 1.50 22.53
CA ALA A 420 -3.08 2.44 21.99
C ALA A 420 -3.64 3.39 23.07
N GLU A 421 -3.95 2.88 24.25
CA GLU A 421 -4.36 3.68 25.40
C GLU A 421 -3.26 4.69 25.78
N ALA A 422 -2.02 4.24 25.97
CA ALA A 422 -0.90 5.10 26.36
C ALA A 422 -0.66 6.23 25.35
N VAL A 423 -0.68 5.90 24.05
CA VAL A 423 -0.50 6.88 22.96
C VAL A 423 -1.66 7.86 22.91
N ALA A 424 -2.91 7.38 22.96
CA ALA A 424 -4.09 8.24 22.91
C ALA A 424 -4.13 9.21 24.09
N ARG A 425 -3.84 8.76 25.33
CA ARG A 425 -3.72 9.64 26.49
C ARG A 425 -2.62 10.68 26.31
N ALA A 426 -1.43 10.28 25.86
CA ALA A 426 -0.32 11.21 25.67
C ALA A 426 -0.61 12.30 24.62
N LEU A 427 -1.38 11.98 23.58
CA LEU A 427 -1.73 12.93 22.52
C LEU A 427 -2.96 13.77 22.86
N TRP A 428 -3.95 13.19 23.54
CA TRP A 428 -5.25 13.83 23.76
C TRP A 428 -5.46 14.40 25.18
N ASP A 429 -4.78 13.88 26.19
CA ASP A 429 -4.85 14.44 27.54
C ASP A 429 -3.78 15.54 27.66
N ASN A 430 -4.09 16.73 27.13
CA ASN A 430 -3.27 17.94 27.26
C ASN A 430 -4.07 19.08 27.89
N SER A 431 -4.27 18.98 29.20
CA SER A 431 -4.38 20.14 30.10
C SER A 431 -3.00 20.79 30.38
N SER A 432 -1.93 20.35 29.70
CA SER A 432 -0.55 20.77 29.97
C SER A 432 0.22 21.35 28.76
N ARG A 433 -0.37 21.48 27.56
CA ARG A 433 0.30 22.15 26.42
C ARG A 433 0.37 23.69 26.55
N SER A 434 -0.08 24.27 27.66
CA SER A 434 -0.07 25.73 27.90
C SER A 434 0.97 26.22 28.91
N GLN A 435 1.84 25.37 29.45
CA GLN A 435 2.81 25.78 30.49
C GLN A 435 4.28 25.90 30.02
N ASP A 436 4.60 25.51 28.78
CA ASP A 436 5.98 25.57 28.27
C ASP A 436 6.25 26.80 27.37
N LEU A 437 5.38 27.82 27.37
CA LEU A 437 5.60 29.08 26.64
C LEU A 437 5.71 30.33 27.52
N ASP A 438 5.53 30.23 28.84
CA ASP A 438 5.70 31.34 29.78
C ASP A 438 6.71 30.95 30.85
N GLY A 439 8.01 31.03 30.55
CA GLY A 439 9.02 30.56 31.50
C GLY A 439 10.49 30.74 31.16
N VAL A 440 10.87 31.71 30.32
CA VAL A 440 12.27 32.20 30.31
C VAL A 440 12.24 33.73 30.23
N VAL A 441 12.22 34.35 31.41
CA VAL A 441 12.58 35.76 31.58
C VAL A 441 14.09 35.88 31.38
N ALA A 442 14.47 36.75 30.47
CA ALA A 442 15.83 37.14 30.19
C ALA A 442 16.58 37.55 31.47
N THR A 443 17.77 36.98 31.66
CA THR A 443 18.81 37.63 32.46
C THR A 443 20.02 37.84 31.55
N THR A 444 20.32 39.11 31.36
CA THR A 444 21.45 39.67 30.64
C THR A 444 22.73 39.46 31.44
N SER A 445 23.79 39.00 30.79
CA SER A 445 25.16 39.40 31.12
C SER A 445 26.00 39.35 29.86
N ASP A 446 26.48 40.53 29.48
CA ASP A 446 27.30 40.85 28.33
C ASP A 446 28.73 40.26 28.37
N ASP A 447 29.34 40.30 27.18
CA ASP A 447 30.78 40.25 26.84
C ASP A 447 31.50 38.88 26.93
N ALA A 448 32.27 38.42 25.93
CA ALA A 448 32.69 38.98 24.66
C ALA A 448 33.26 37.86 23.76
N SER A 449 33.00 37.90 22.45
CA SER A 449 34.00 37.88 21.35
C SER A 449 33.37 37.38 20.05
N ALA A 450 33.38 38.28 19.06
CA ALA A 450 32.97 38.09 17.67
C ALA A 450 33.96 37.19 16.87
N ASP A 451 33.58 36.91 15.61
CA ASP A 451 34.25 36.12 14.56
C ASP A 451 33.87 34.62 14.62
N VAL A 452 33.30 33.96 13.60
CA VAL A 452 33.50 34.05 12.15
C VAL A 452 32.21 33.59 11.43
N ALA A 453 31.73 34.40 10.49
CA ALA A 453 30.87 33.95 9.39
C ALA A 453 31.75 33.82 8.13
N ALA A 454 31.47 32.79 7.33
CA ALA A 454 32.09 32.40 6.04
C ALA A 454 33.11 31.23 6.14
N ASP A 455 32.95 30.27 5.22
CA ASP A 455 33.57 28.92 5.07
C ASP A 455 32.81 27.81 5.82
N VAL A 456 32.13 26.84 5.18
CA VAL A 456 32.65 25.93 4.12
C VAL A 456 31.50 25.55 3.16
N ALA A 457 31.62 26.00 1.91
CA ALA A 457 30.89 25.48 0.75
C ALA A 457 31.92 25.14 -0.33
N ALA A 458 32.66 24.04 -0.13
CA ALA A 458 33.53 23.36 -1.09
C ALA A 458 33.90 21.99 -0.49
N ASP A 459 34.14 20.99 -1.36
CA ASP A 459 34.54 19.61 -1.07
C ASP A 459 33.46 18.62 -0.60
N VAL A 460 32.72 18.04 -1.57
CA VAL A 460 32.84 16.62 -1.96
C VAL A 460 32.34 16.50 -3.42
N ALA A 461 33.21 16.83 -4.38
CA ALA A 461 33.02 16.55 -5.80
C ALA A 461 34.36 16.10 -6.38
N ALA A 462 34.81 14.89 -6.02
CA ALA A 462 35.95 14.21 -6.63
C ALA A 462 36.00 12.75 -6.15
N ASP A 463 35.18 11.86 -6.70
CA ASP A 463 35.54 10.43 -6.76
C ASP A 463 34.68 9.64 -7.78
N VAL A 464 34.79 9.97 -9.06
CA VAL A 464 34.37 9.09 -10.18
C VAL A 464 35.26 9.41 -11.39
N THR A 465 36.48 8.86 -11.44
CA THR A 465 37.23 8.56 -12.69
C THR A 465 38.56 7.89 -12.34
N ALA A 466 38.58 6.56 -12.28
CA ALA A 466 39.74 5.71 -12.57
C ALA A 466 39.37 4.24 -12.35
N ASP A 467 38.87 3.57 -13.40
CA ASP A 467 39.02 2.11 -13.56
C ASP A 467 38.38 1.65 -14.88
N VAL A 468 38.94 2.08 -16.02
CA VAL A 468 38.86 1.34 -17.30
C VAL A 468 40.08 1.72 -18.15
N ALA A 469 41.24 1.07 -17.92
CA ALA A 469 42.33 0.97 -18.90
C ALA A 469 43.47 0.06 -18.39
N ASP A 470 43.30 -1.27 -18.46
CA ASP A 470 44.36 -2.18 -18.92
C ASP A 470 43.86 -3.63 -18.95
N ALA A 471 43.58 -4.14 -20.16
CA ALA A 471 43.65 -5.57 -20.51
C ALA A 471 43.21 -5.78 -21.96
N ALA A 472 43.97 -5.26 -22.94
CA ALA A 472 43.85 -5.72 -24.32
C ALA A 472 45.14 -5.43 -25.13
N ALA A 473 46.18 -6.22 -24.91
CA ALA A 473 47.22 -6.47 -25.92
C ALA A 473 48.06 -7.72 -25.57
N ASN A 474 47.65 -8.89 -26.05
CA ASN A 474 48.49 -9.83 -26.81
C ASN A 474 47.79 -11.18 -26.99
N SER A 475 47.36 -11.49 -28.23
CA SER A 475 47.65 -12.76 -28.92
C SER A 475 46.97 -12.82 -30.30
N LEU A 476 47.78 -12.56 -31.34
CA LEU A 476 47.93 -13.31 -32.59
C LEU A 476 46.77 -13.48 -33.61
N CYS A 477 46.95 -12.79 -34.74
CA CYS A 477 46.97 -13.25 -36.15
C CYS A 477 45.93 -14.25 -36.70
N SER A 478 45.13 -13.79 -37.67
CA SER A 478 45.11 -14.21 -39.11
C SER A 478 43.85 -13.62 -39.78
N GLU A 479 44.02 -12.60 -40.63
CA GLU A 479 44.01 -12.63 -42.11
C GLU A 479 42.63 -12.81 -42.80
N LYS A 480 42.33 -11.81 -43.65
CA LYS A 480 41.60 -11.81 -44.93
C LYS A 480 40.08 -11.62 -44.94
N GLY A 481 39.65 -10.55 -45.62
CA GLY A 481 38.47 -10.57 -46.50
C GLY A 481 37.53 -9.36 -46.47
N LEU A 482 37.92 -8.24 -47.10
CA LEU A 482 37.00 -7.26 -47.74
C LEU A 482 36.41 -7.90 -49.04
N PRO A 483 35.27 -7.45 -49.63
CA PRO A 483 35.12 -6.07 -50.12
C PRO A 483 33.71 -5.41 -50.16
N ASP A 484 33.75 -4.06 -50.14
CA ASP A 484 33.11 -3.01 -50.96
C ASP A 484 31.67 -3.02 -51.53
N SER A 485 31.16 -1.77 -51.59
CA SER A 485 30.17 -1.16 -52.51
C SER A 485 28.70 -1.25 -52.04
N LEU A 486 27.82 -0.23 -52.05
CA LEU A 486 27.52 0.92 -52.93
C LEU A 486 26.85 2.04 -52.09
N ALA A 487 27.28 3.30 -52.15
CA ALA A 487 26.82 4.39 -53.03
C ALA A 487 25.42 5.00 -52.73
N CYS A 488 25.47 6.23 -52.21
CA CYS A 488 24.70 7.43 -52.53
C CYS A 488 23.22 7.34 -52.97
N LEU A 489 22.35 8.07 -52.26
CA LEU A 489 21.41 9.03 -52.87
C LEU A 489 21.07 10.17 -51.90
N SER A 490 21.33 11.38 -52.38
CA SER A 490 21.03 12.69 -51.81
C SER A 490 19.60 13.09 -52.17
N LEU A 491 18.93 13.91 -51.34
CA LEU A 491 18.12 15.05 -51.80
C LEU A 491 17.77 16.00 -50.63
N LYS A 492 17.96 17.29 -50.88
CA LYS A 492 17.77 18.45 -49.98
C LYS A 492 16.36 19.06 -50.11
N GLY A 493 15.95 19.75 -49.04
CA GLY A 493 15.11 20.98 -49.06
C GLY A 493 13.64 20.75 -48.68
N ALA A 494 12.90 21.68 -48.08
CA ALA A 494 13.18 22.98 -47.48
C ALA A 494 11.96 23.41 -46.62
N SER A 495 12.18 24.40 -45.75
CA SER A 495 11.25 25.45 -45.23
C SER A 495 10.09 25.14 -44.25
N ASN A 496 10.21 25.82 -43.09
CA ASN A 496 9.17 26.23 -42.13
C ASN A 496 8.00 27.04 -42.75
N PRO A 497 6.88 27.14 -42.02
CA PRO A 497 6.41 28.50 -41.68
C PRO A 497 5.95 28.69 -40.22
N THR A 498 6.07 29.96 -39.82
CA THR A 498 5.78 30.66 -38.57
C THR A 498 4.27 30.89 -38.34
N LEU A 499 3.84 30.93 -37.07
CA LEU A 499 2.50 31.34 -36.60
C LEU A 499 2.50 32.80 -36.11
N PRO A 500 1.40 33.58 -36.25
CA PRO A 500 1.36 35.00 -35.89
C PRO A 500 0.83 35.27 -34.48
N ALA A 501 1.27 36.42 -33.95
CA ALA A 501 0.89 37.02 -32.67
C ALA A 501 -0.39 37.85 -32.75
N THR A 502 -1.12 37.95 -31.64
CA THR A 502 -2.29 38.81 -31.44
C THR A 502 -1.97 39.99 -30.50
N SER A 503 -2.26 41.20 -30.99
CA SER A 503 -2.44 42.47 -30.25
C SER A 503 -3.91 42.55 -29.76
N ALA A 504 -4.39 43.35 -28.80
CA ALA A 504 -3.98 44.57 -28.14
C ALA A 504 -4.82 44.74 -26.84
N THR A 505 -4.35 45.52 -25.86
CA THR A 505 -5.13 45.99 -24.70
C THR A 505 -5.11 47.52 -24.65
N ALA A 506 -6.25 48.13 -24.29
CA ALA A 506 -6.41 49.56 -24.01
C ALA A 506 -7.25 49.77 -22.74
N ALA A 507 -6.97 50.88 -22.06
CA ALA A 507 -7.28 51.26 -20.67
C ALA A 507 -8.68 51.89 -20.46
N VAL A 508 -9.40 51.58 -19.34
CA VAL A 508 -9.68 52.40 -18.11
C VAL A 508 -10.93 53.35 -18.22
N PRO A 509 -11.61 53.89 -17.16
CA PRO A 509 -11.69 53.64 -15.68
C PRO A 509 -13.13 53.45 -15.11
N ALA A 510 -13.29 53.09 -13.81
CA ALA A 510 -14.26 53.74 -12.89
C ALA A 510 -14.11 53.36 -11.40
N THR A 511 -13.80 54.38 -10.59
CA THR A 511 -14.32 54.74 -9.24
C THR A 511 -14.23 53.82 -8.01
N ALA A 512 -13.90 54.48 -6.90
CA ALA A 512 -13.59 54.00 -5.56
C ALA A 512 -14.81 53.64 -4.68
N ALA A 513 -14.57 52.78 -3.68
CA ALA A 513 -15.10 52.92 -2.32
C ALA A 513 -14.38 51.96 -1.34
N VAL A 514 -13.90 52.51 -0.23
CA VAL A 514 -13.57 51.80 1.03
C VAL A 514 -14.67 52.18 2.02
N PRO A 515 -15.17 51.24 2.86
CA PRO A 515 -14.84 51.36 4.27
C PRO A 515 -14.47 50.02 4.94
N ALA A 516 -13.65 50.17 5.97
CA ALA A 516 -13.15 49.15 6.86
C ALA A 516 -14.25 48.47 7.70
N THR A 517 -14.01 47.22 8.12
CA THR A 517 -14.31 46.76 9.48
C THR A 517 -13.42 45.57 9.84
N SER A 518 -12.96 45.61 11.09
CA SER A 518 -12.02 44.73 11.77
C SER A 518 -12.40 43.25 11.76
N ALA A 519 -11.46 42.38 11.38
CA ALA A 519 -11.46 40.97 11.75
C ALA A 519 -10.24 40.67 12.64
N SER A 520 -10.51 40.32 13.90
CA SER A 520 -9.54 39.66 14.78
C SER A 520 -9.02 38.38 14.12
N PRO A 521 -7.75 37.99 14.33
CA PRO A 521 -7.19 36.83 13.66
C PRO A 521 -7.87 35.54 14.13
N ALA A 522 -8.34 34.76 13.16
CA ALA A 522 -8.86 33.43 13.38
C ALA A 522 -7.75 32.54 13.96
N ILE A 523 -8.09 31.83 15.04
CA ILE A 523 -7.30 30.79 15.67
C ILE A 523 -7.06 29.66 14.65
N PRO A 524 -5.83 29.14 14.48
CA PRO A 524 -5.47 28.17 13.44
C PRO A 524 -5.95 26.74 13.74
N GLY A 525 -7.26 26.55 13.94
CA GLY A 525 -7.88 25.24 14.22
C GLY A 525 -9.16 24.94 13.44
N SER A 526 -9.60 25.83 12.54
CA SER A 526 -10.88 25.67 11.81
C SER A 526 -10.77 24.90 10.50
N SER A 527 -9.60 24.85 9.86
CA SER A 527 -9.39 24.15 8.58
C SER A 527 -9.46 22.63 8.73
N ASP A 528 -8.86 22.09 9.78
CA ASP A 528 -8.71 20.64 9.96
C ASP A 528 -10.05 19.99 10.34
N LYS A 529 -10.83 20.63 11.22
CA LYS A 529 -12.21 20.20 11.51
C LYS A 529 -13.10 20.21 10.27
N ALA A 530 -12.93 21.21 9.39
CA ALA A 530 -13.67 21.28 8.13
C ALA A 530 -13.29 20.14 7.17
N GLN A 531 -12.00 19.78 7.10
CA GLN A 531 -11.53 18.64 6.31
C GLN A 531 -12.02 17.30 6.87
N HIS A 532 -12.05 17.10 8.18
CA HIS A 532 -12.56 15.86 8.79
C HIS A 532 -14.07 15.72 8.64
N SER A 533 -14.81 16.81 8.87
CA SER A 533 -16.24 16.85 8.58
C SER A 533 -16.52 16.61 7.09
N ARG A 534 -15.61 17.04 6.21
CA ARG A 534 -15.71 16.79 4.77
C ARG A 534 -15.44 15.32 4.44
N LEU A 535 -14.44 14.66 5.05
CA LEU A 535 -14.20 13.23 4.85
C LEU A 535 -15.41 12.39 5.28
N GLU A 536 -16.02 12.64 6.44
CA GLU A 536 -17.23 11.93 6.87
C GLU A 536 -18.43 12.23 5.95
N GLN A 537 -18.58 13.47 5.48
CA GLN A 537 -19.60 13.81 4.48
C GLN A 537 -19.34 13.14 3.13
N GLU A 538 -18.08 13.05 2.70
CA GLU A 538 -17.66 12.42 1.44
C GLU A 538 -17.84 10.89 1.52
N LEU A 539 -17.46 10.26 2.64
CA LEU A 539 -17.77 8.85 2.89
C LEU A 539 -19.29 8.61 2.88
N SER A 540 -20.06 9.44 3.59
CA SER A 540 -21.52 9.33 3.61
C SER A 540 -22.15 9.51 2.22
N LYS A 541 -21.65 10.49 1.42
CA LYS A 541 -22.15 10.79 0.07
C LYS A 541 -21.70 9.76 -0.97
N ALA A 542 -20.46 9.30 -0.94
CA ALA A 542 -19.95 8.30 -1.86
C ALA A 542 -20.63 6.94 -1.67
N LEU A 543 -21.17 6.70 -0.48
CA LEU A 543 -21.96 5.51 -0.17
C LEU A 543 -23.45 5.67 -0.48
N LEU A 544 -23.98 6.88 -0.68
CA LEU A 544 -25.39 7.07 -1.06
C LEU A 544 -25.76 6.31 -2.35
N PRO A 545 -24.94 6.24 -3.42
CA PRO A 545 -25.21 5.38 -4.59
C PRO A 545 -25.16 3.87 -4.28
N VAL A 546 -24.36 3.47 -3.28
CA VAL A 546 -24.32 2.07 -2.78
C VAL A 546 -25.59 1.73 -1.99
N TYR A 547 -26.26 2.75 -1.42
CA TYR A 547 -27.56 2.64 -0.77
C TYR A 547 -28.76 2.93 -1.69
N SER A 548 -28.59 3.69 -2.78
CA SER A 548 -29.67 4.15 -3.66
C SER A 548 -29.99 3.23 -4.83
N PHE A 549 -29.29 2.10 -4.98
CA PHE A 549 -29.71 1.03 -5.88
C PHE A 549 -30.77 0.10 -5.27
N PHE A 550 -31.25 0.40 -4.06
CA PHE A 550 -32.12 -0.50 -3.28
C PHE A 550 -33.22 0.24 -2.49
N VAL A 551 -33.76 1.33 -3.06
CA VAL A 551 -35.07 1.84 -2.65
C VAL A 551 -35.96 1.84 -3.89
N ASP A 552 -36.36 0.65 -4.31
CA ASP A 552 -37.68 0.39 -4.90
C ASP A 552 -37.97 -1.12 -4.73
N GLU A 553 -39.09 -1.36 -4.04
CA GLU A 553 -39.72 -2.63 -3.57
C GLU A 553 -39.18 -3.30 -2.29
#